data_AF-A0A7X6WZ09-F1
#
_entry.id   AF-A0A7X6WZ09-F1
#
_cell.length_a   1.000
_cell.length_b   1.000
_cell.length_c   1.000
_cell.angle_alpha   90.00
_cell.angle_beta   90.00
_cell.angle_gamma   90.00
#
_symmetry.space_group_name_H-M   'P 1'
#
loop_
_entity.id
_entity.type
_entity.pdbx_description
1 polymer ?
#
loop_
_entity_poly.entity_id
_entity_poly.type
_entity_poly.pdbx_seq_one_letter_code
_entity_poly.pdbx_strand_id
1 'polypeptide(L)'
;MLQRVVWLIALLGMSTATCAATRPEVVIDPGGVPPAALAAINGAVDAITRLAEDQDGGEVERLRRRAHDATVSALETQGYFSPVVTLEVGQDYMGETWDIIIEPGARTDVRDVDLRFTGQIATPDFEDRVNQARAAWPLQAGDLFINSEWSSAKTTLLDEINTRDFYFARITHSQATIDAGAAQADLAVEIDSGPRVRMGPLKVLGLRR
;
A
#
# COMPACT_ATOMS: atom_id res chain seq x y z
N MET A 1 36.00 69.28 23.61
CA MET A 1 37.17 68.46 23.25
C MET A 1 37.06 67.13 24.01
N LEU A 2 36.99 66.01 23.27
CA LEU A 2 37.28 64.59 23.62
C LEU A 2 36.42 63.95 24.75
N GLN A 3 35.49 62.99 24.52
CA GLN A 3 35.48 61.67 23.83
C GLN A 3 36.12 60.51 24.61
N ARG A 4 35.31 59.50 24.98
CA ARG A 4 35.56 58.03 25.14
C ARG A 4 34.35 57.41 25.88
N VAL A 5 33.35 56.79 25.23
CA VAL A 5 33.27 55.42 24.67
C VAL A 5 33.84 54.34 25.60
N VAL A 6 32.97 53.55 26.24
CA VAL A 6 32.91 52.08 26.23
C VAL A 6 31.52 51.68 26.74
N TRP A 7 30.67 51.07 25.90
CA TRP A 7 29.52 50.29 26.35
C TRP A 7 29.75 48.84 25.92
N LEU A 8 29.88 47.95 26.91
CA LEU A 8 29.95 46.51 26.71
C LEU A 8 28.57 46.02 26.23
N ILE A 9 28.52 45.48 25.01
CA ILE A 9 27.37 44.72 24.54
C ILE A 9 27.54 43.29 25.07
N ALA A 10 26.75 42.92 26.08
CA ALA A 10 26.59 41.54 26.51
C ALA A 10 25.68 40.81 25.50
N LEU A 11 26.29 40.04 24.60
CA LEU A 11 25.61 39.09 23.73
C LEU A 11 25.15 37.90 24.58
N LEU A 12 23.90 37.95 25.05
CA LEU A 12 23.19 36.80 25.58
C LEU A 12 22.91 35.83 24.43
N GLY A 13 23.69 34.75 24.38
CA GLY A 13 23.40 33.60 23.52
C GLY A 13 22.09 32.97 23.96
N MET A 14 21.04 33.16 23.17
CA MET A 14 19.82 32.36 23.28
C MET A 14 20.13 30.99 22.68
N SER A 15 20.52 30.04 23.53
CA SER A 15 20.49 28.62 23.17
C SER A 15 19.04 28.21 22.97
N THR A 16 18.60 28.15 21.72
CA THR A 16 17.40 27.39 21.37
C THR A 16 17.75 25.92 21.55
N ALA A 17 17.33 25.34 22.69
CA ALA A 17 17.29 23.89 22.83
C ALA A 17 16.23 23.38 21.83
N THR A 18 16.68 22.91 20.68
CA THR A 18 15.88 22.06 19.81
C THR A 18 15.61 20.77 20.58
N CYS A 19 14.40 20.62 21.13
CA CYS A 19 13.93 19.32 21.60
C CYS A 19 13.68 18.45 20.37
N ALA A 20 14.63 17.60 20.03
CA ALA A 20 14.39 16.51 19.09
C ALA A 20 13.29 15.62 19.66
N ALA A 21 12.22 15.41 18.88
CA ALA A 21 11.16 14.49 19.27
C ALA A 21 11.75 13.06 19.32
N THR A 22 11.76 12.46 20.51
CA THR A 22 12.22 11.07 20.68
C THR A 22 11.15 10.15 20.10
N ARG A 23 11.56 9.04 19.46
CA ARG A 23 10.64 8.05 18.88
C ARG A 23 9.67 7.56 19.97
N PRO A 24 8.35 7.60 19.72
CA PRO A 24 7.38 7.11 20.70
C PRO A 24 7.48 5.60 20.84
N GLU A 25 7.28 5.09 22.06
CA GLU A 25 7.01 3.68 22.27
C GLU A 25 5.60 3.37 21.77
N VAL A 26 5.43 2.28 21.01
CA VAL A 26 4.13 1.90 20.46
C VAL A 26 3.76 0.50 20.90
N VAL A 27 2.58 0.36 21.48
CA VAL A 27 1.95 -0.91 21.82
C VAL A 27 0.69 -1.06 20.95
N ILE A 28 0.51 -2.24 20.37
CA ILE A 28 -0.63 -2.53 19.51
C ILE A 28 -1.40 -3.70 20.10
N ASP A 29 -2.67 -3.46 20.44
CA ASP A 29 -3.65 -4.52 20.70
C ASP A 29 -4.33 -4.91 19.38
N PRO A 30 -4.02 -6.08 18.82
CA PRO A 30 -4.47 -6.47 17.49
C PRO A 30 -5.97 -6.84 17.40
N GLY A 31 -6.68 -7.00 18.53
CA GLY A 31 -8.10 -7.41 18.49
C GLY A 31 -8.38 -8.72 17.76
N GLY A 32 -7.40 -9.63 17.70
CA GLY A 32 -7.53 -10.93 17.05
C GLY A 32 -7.24 -10.96 15.54
N VAL A 33 -6.66 -9.91 14.94
CA VAL A 33 -6.22 -9.98 13.54
C VAL A 33 -5.19 -11.09 13.31
N PRO A 34 -5.16 -11.72 12.11
CA PRO A 34 -4.18 -12.75 11.81
C PRO A 34 -2.75 -12.20 11.78
N PRO A 35 -1.71 -13.04 11.96
CA PRO A 35 -0.31 -12.60 12.01
C PRO A 35 0.14 -11.78 10.81
N ALA A 36 -0.34 -12.11 9.61
CA ALA A 36 -0.04 -11.35 8.39
C ALA A 36 -0.54 -9.90 8.46
N ALA A 37 -1.72 -9.68 9.05
CA ALA A 37 -2.27 -8.35 9.23
C ALA A 37 -1.54 -7.56 10.31
N LEU A 38 -1.20 -8.20 11.43
CA LEU A 38 -0.37 -7.58 12.46
C LEU A 38 1.01 -7.16 11.91
N ALA A 39 1.62 -7.99 11.06
CA ALA A 39 2.89 -7.62 10.41
C ALA A 39 2.74 -6.41 9.49
N ALA A 40 1.65 -6.32 8.73
CA ALA A 40 1.34 -5.15 7.89
C ALA A 40 1.14 -3.89 8.73
N ILE A 41 0.40 -3.99 9.84
CA ILE A 41 0.15 -2.88 10.77
C ILE A 41 1.47 -2.40 11.40
N ASN A 42 2.27 -3.32 11.96
CA ASN A 42 3.57 -2.99 12.55
C ASN A 42 4.48 -2.28 11.55
N GLY A 43 4.58 -2.81 10.33
CA GLY A 43 5.39 -2.18 9.27
C GLY A 43 4.91 -0.78 8.89
N ALA A 44 3.59 -0.57 8.82
CA ALA A 44 2.99 0.72 8.51
C ALA A 44 3.24 1.75 9.62
N VAL A 45 3.02 1.38 10.88
CA VAL A 45 3.26 2.25 12.04
C VAL A 45 4.75 2.53 12.22
N ASP A 46 5.63 1.54 12.04
CA ASP A 46 7.09 1.73 12.07
C ASP A 46 7.59 2.69 10.98
N ALA A 47 6.98 2.66 9.79
CA ALA A 47 7.30 3.62 8.75
C ALA A 47 6.93 5.06 9.15
N ILE A 48 5.84 5.25 9.91
CA ILE A 48 5.45 6.57 10.43
C ILE A 48 6.39 7.01 11.56
N THR A 49 6.61 6.17 12.57
CA THR A 49 7.44 6.52 13.74
C THR A 49 8.88 6.84 13.37
N ARG A 50 9.46 6.21 12.34
CA ARG A 50 10.79 6.59 11.83
C ARG A 50 10.86 8.02 11.29
N LEU A 51 9.76 8.56 10.77
CA LEU A 51 9.71 9.96 10.32
C LEU A 51 9.67 10.96 11.49
N ALA A 52 9.38 10.49 12.71
CA ALA A 52 9.39 11.32 13.92
C ALA A 52 10.80 11.77 14.30
N GLU A 53 11.79 10.92 14.05
CA GLU A 53 13.18 11.13 14.44
C GLU A 53 13.82 12.33 13.70
N ASP A 54 13.23 12.75 12.56
CA ASP A 54 13.77 13.78 11.67
C ASP A 54 13.07 15.17 11.78
N GLN A 55 12.07 15.37 12.68
CA GLN A 55 11.26 16.61 12.71
C GLN A 55 11.11 17.29 14.09
N ASP A 56 11.11 18.63 14.09
CA ASP A 56 10.92 19.49 15.27
C ASP A 56 9.47 19.45 15.82
N GLY A 57 9.33 19.56 17.15
CA GLY A 57 8.14 19.23 17.96
C GLY A 57 6.77 19.88 17.68
N GLY A 58 6.60 20.66 16.61
CA GLY A 58 5.27 21.12 16.14
C GLY A 58 4.45 20.04 15.44
N GLU A 59 5.01 18.85 15.26
CA GLU A 59 4.55 17.85 14.29
C GLU A 59 3.98 16.55 14.90
N VAL A 60 3.99 16.40 16.22
CA VAL A 60 3.65 15.14 16.88
C VAL A 60 2.18 14.76 16.67
N GLU A 61 1.27 15.72 16.75
CA GLU A 61 -0.17 15.50 16.52
C GLU A 61 -0.48 15.07 15.08
N ARG A 62 0.26 15.61 14.10
CA ARG A 62 0.15 15.14 12.71
C ARG A 62 0.66 13.71 12.57
N LEU A 63 1.71 13.37 13.31
CA LEU A 63 2.29 12.04 13.29
C LEU A 63 1.34 10.99 13.89
N ARG A 64 0.66 11.30 14.99
CA ARG A 64 -0.39 10.44 15.57
C ARG A 64 -1.49 10.13 14.57
N ARG A 65 -2.03 11.16 13.91
CA ARG A 65 -3.03 10.96 12.84
C ARG A 65 -2.50 10.08 11.72
N ARG A 66 -1.26 10.30 11.26
CA ARG A 66 -0.64 9.43 10.25
C ARG A 66 -0.48 8.00 10.72
N ALA A 67 -0.16 7.75 11.99
CA ALA A 67 -0.02 6.41 12.54
C ALA A 67 -1.38 5.69 12.61
N HIS A 68 -2.42 6.41 13.04
CA HIS A 68 -3.79 5.93 12.96
C HIS A 68 -4.19 5.59 11.52
N ASP A 69 -4.02 6.52 10.57
CA ASP A 69 -4.40 6.33 9.17
C ASP A 69 -3.60 5.20 8.50
N ALA A 70 -2.32 5.05 8.86
CA ALA A 70 -1.47 3.95 8.40
C ALA A 70 -1.97 2.60 8.94
N THR A 71 -2.46 2.55 10.17
CA THR A 71 -3.06 1.34 10.76
C THR A 71 -4.35 0.96 10.02
N VAL A 72 -5.25 1.91 9.79
CA VAL A 72 -6.47 1.70 9.01
C VAL A 72 -6.13 1.22 7.59
N SER A 73 -5.21 1.90 6.91
CA SER A 73 -4.77 1.51 5.56
C SER A 73 -4.17 0.10 5.54
N ALA A 74 -3.39 -0.27 6.56
CA ALA A 74 -2.83 -1.62 6.66
C ALA A 74 -3.93 -2.67 6.83
N LEU A 75 -4.94 -2.41 7.65
CA LEU A 75 -6.12 -3.26 7.83
C LEU A 75 -6.90 -3.43 6.51
N GLU A 76 -7.11 -2.35 5.77
CA GLU A 76 -7.78 -2.38 4.46
C GLU A 76 -7.03 -3.28 3.45
N THR A 77 -5.69 -3.25 3.44
CA THR A 77 -4.90 -4.13 2.54
C THR A 77 -5.10 -5.62 2.84
N GLN A 78 -5.54 -5.94 4.05
CA GLN A 78 -5.78 -7.29 4.53
C GLN A 78 -7.26 -7.69 4.45
N GLY A 79 -8.12 -6.80 3.94
CA GLY A 79 -9.54 -7.07 3.74
C GLY A 79 -10.45 -6.57 4.86
N TYR A 80 -9.96 -5.75 5.79
CA TYR A 80 -10.78 -5.14 6.85
C TYR A 80 -11.14 -3.70 6.48
N PHE A 81 -12.36 -3.47 6.00
CA PHE A 81 -12.82 -2.16 5.51
C PHE A 81 -13.82 -1.45 6.42
N SER A 82 -14.14 -2.03 7.57
CA SER A 82 -14.88 -1.35 8.64
C SER A 82 -14.23 -1.56 10.01
N PRO A 83 -12.90 -1.38 10.15
CA PRO A 83 -12.27 -1.47 11.45
C PRO A 83 -12.59 -0.24 12.30
N VAL A 84 -12.62 -0.43 13.61
CA VAL A 84 -12.53 0.66 14.58
C VAL A 84 -11.11 0.65 15.14
N VAL A 85 -10.41 1.78 14.99
CA VAL A 85 -9.05 1.96 15.49
C VAL A 85 -9.05 3.11 16.48
N THR A 86 -8.55 2.86 17.68
CA THR A 86 -8.36 3.88 18.72
C THR A 86 -6.87 4.05 18.97
N LEU A 87 -6.40 5.29 19.03
CA LEU A 87 -5.02 5.61 19.40
C LEU A 87 -5.07 6.44 20.69
N GLU A 88 -4.62 5.84 21.79
CA GLU A 88 -4.48 6.49 23.08
C GLU A 88 -3.04 6.96 23.26
N VAL A 89 -2.88 8.17 23.80
CA VAL A 89 -1.56 8.79 24.00
C VAL A 89 -1.27 8.84 25.49
N GLY A 90 -0.14 8.23 25.87
CA GLY A 90 0.42 8.28 27.21
C GLY A 90 1.78 8.96 27.23
N GLN A 91 2.38 8.98 28.43
CA GLN A 91 3.73 9.45 28.64
C GLN A 91 4.38 8.65 29.76
N ASP A 92 5.61 8.20 29.54
CA ASP A 92 6.40 7.49 30.51
C ASP A 92 7.75 8.20 30.77
N TYR A 93 8.70 7.53 31.41
CA TYR A 93 10.02 8.11 31.72
C TYR A 93 10.93 8.19 30.49
N MET A 94 10.60 7.50 29.39
CA MET A 94 11.35 7.45 28.14
C MET A 94 10.78 8.38 27.06
N GLY A 95 9.51 8.79 27.17
CA GLY A 95 8.90 9.74 26.26
C GLY A 95 7.40 9.55 26.12
N GLU A 96 6.88 9.88 24.95
CA GLU A 96 5.47 9.67 24.61
C GLU A 96 5.23 8.19 24.24
N THR A 97 4.09 7.65 24.67
CA THR A 97 3.67 6.28 24.36
C THR A 97 2.36 6.29 23.58
N TRP A 98 2.23 5.40 22.60
CA TRP A 98 1.02 5.24 21.80
C TRP A 98 0.45 3.83 21.97
N ASP A 99 -0.78 3.75 22.46
CA ASP A 99 -1.53 2.50 22.58
C ASP A 99 -2.56 2.46 21.46
N ILE A 100 -2.35 1.57 20.48
CA ILE A 100 -3.24 1.38 19.34
C ILE A 100 -4.13 0.17 19.61
N ILE A 101 -5.43 0.40 19.75
CA ILE A 101 -6.44 -0.63 20.02
C ILE A 101 -7.26 -0.84 18.75
N ILE A 102 -7.34 -2.10 18.30
CA ILE A 102 -7.97 -2.46 17.03
C ILE A 102 -9.19 -3.35 17.29
N GLU A 103 -10.33 -2.97 16.72
CA GLU A 103 -11.47 -3.85 16.52
C GLU A 103 -11.62 -4.06 15.00
N PRO A 104 -11.17 -5.21 14.45
CA PRO A 104 -11.00 -5.34 13.01
C PRO A 104 -12.32 -5.41 12.21
N GLY A 105 -13.41 -5.80 12.86
CA GLY A 105 -14.71 -5.99 12.20
C GLY A 105 -14.74 -7.21 11.27
N ALA A 106 -15.72 -7.23 10.37
CA ALA A 106 -15.85 -8.29 9.37
C ALA A 106 -14.77 -8.17 8.29
N ARG A 107 -14.27 -9.32 7.84
CA ARG A 107 -13.35 -9.40 6.71
C ARG A 107 -14.14 -9.50 5.42
N THR A 108 -13.70 -8.78 4.40
CA THR A 108 -14.38 -8.73 3.11
C THR A 108 -14.12 -9.99 2.29
N ASP A 109 -15.20 -10.57 1.78
CA ASP A 109 -15.16 -11.68 0.82
C ASP A 109 -15.34 -11.17 -0.61
N VAL A 110 -14.77 -11.86 -1.57
CA VAL A 110 -15.00 -11.63 -3.00
C VAL A 110 -16.40 -12.10 -3.35
N ARG A 111 -17.23 -11.21 -3.89
CA ARG A 111 -18.59 -11.51 -4.33
C ARG A 111 -18.63 -11.94 -5.79
N ASP A 112 -17.96 -11.20 -6.65
CA ASP A 112 -17.96 -11.41 -8.09
C ASP A 112 -16.63 -10.98 -8.72
N VAL A 113 -16.31 -11.60 -9.87
CA VAL A 113 -15.12 -11.30 -10.67
C VAL A 113 -15.50 -11.19 -12.14
N ASP A 114 -15.42 -9.96 -12.67
CA ASP A 114 -15.60 -9.66 -14.09
C ASP A 114 -14.24 -9.51 -14.78
N LEU A 115 -13.88 -10.50 -15.59
CA LEU A 115 -12.70 -10.44 -16.47
C LEU A 115 -13.13 -10.12 -17.90
N ARG A 116 -12.59 -9.06 -18.49
CA ARG A 116 -12.85 -8.64 -19.87
C ARG A 116 -11.57 -8.67 -20.68
N PHE A 117 -11.68 -9.18 -21.91
CA PHE A 117 -10.57 -9.30 -22.85
C PHE A 117 -10.93 -8.56 -24.14
N THR A 118 -10.06 -7.66 -24.57
CA THR A 118 -10.22 -6.83 -25.77
C THR A 118 -8.98 -6.92 -26.66
N GLY A 119 -9.07 -6.38 -27.88
CA GLY A 119 -8.02 -6.49 -28.88
C GLY A 119 -8.10 -7.80 -29.68
N GLN A 120 -6.98 -8.24 -30.27
CA GLN A 120 -6.94 -9.41 -31.14
C GLN A 120 -7.21 -10.73 -30.40
N ILE A 121 -6.99 -10.81 -29.08
CA ILE A 121 -7.29 -12.02 -28.30
C ILE A 121 -8.80 -12.31 -28.19
N ALA A 122 -9.66 -11.32 -28.42
CA ALA A 122 -11.11 -11.50 -28.36
C ALA A 122 -11.70 -12.17 -29.62
N THR A 123 -10.88 -12.45 -30.64
CA THR A 123 -11.34 -13.18 -31.84
C THR A 123 -11.47 -14.68 -31.58
N PRO A 124 -12.35 -15.41 -32.29
CA PRO A 124 -12.57 -16.85 -32.09
C PRO A 124 -11.30 -17.72 -32.12
N ASP A 125 -10.28 -17.32 -32.89
CA ASP A 125 -8.98 -18.01 -32.99
C ASP A 125 -8.25 -18.18 -31.63
N PHE A 126 -8.61 -17.39 -30.62
CA PHE A 126 -7.98 -17.40 -29.29
C PHE A 126 -8.95 -17.70 -28.14
N GLU A 127 -10.16 -18.20 -28.44
CA GLU A 127 -11.19 -18.51 -27.43
C GLU A 127 -10.67 -19.46 -26.35
N ASP A 128 -9.99 -20.55 -26.74
CA ASP A 128 -9.40 -21.51 -25.80
C ASP A 128 -8.40 -20.86 -24.85
N ARG A 129 -7.65 -19.86 -25.32
CA ARG A 129 -6.67 -19.14 -24.50
C ARG A 129 -7.35 -18.22 -23.49
N VAL A 130 -8.41 -17.54 -23.90
CA VAL A 130 -9.22 -16.72 -22.99
C VAL A 130 -9.87 -17.60 -21.91
N ASN A 131 -10.41 -18.76 -22.29
CA ASN A 131 -11.01 -19.69 -21.35
C ASN A 131 -10.00 -20.26 -20.36
N GLN A 132 -8.78 -20.58 -20.80
CA GLN A 132 -7.67 -20.98 -19.93
C GLN A 132 -7.30 -19.87 -18.94
N ALA A 133 -7.16 -18.63 -19.41
CA ALA A 133 -6.83 -17.49 -18.57
C ALA A 133 -7.91 -17.20 -17.52
N ARG A 134 -9.20 -17.35 -17.88
CA ARG A 134 -10.32 -17.26 -16.92
C ARG A 134 -10.28 -18.38 -15.88
N ALA A 135 -10.00 -19.61 -16.31
CA ALA A 135 -9.94 -20.75 -15.40
C ALA A 135 -8.71 -20.72 -14.47
N ALA A 136 -7.62 -20.09 -14.91
CA ALA A 136 -6.40 -19.90 -14.13
C ALA A 136 -6.47 -18.72 -13.15
N TRP A 137 -7.52 -17.89 -13.23
CA TRP A 137 -7.70 -16.76 -12.33
C TRP A 137 -7.83 -17.24 -10.87
N PRO A 138 -6.99 -16.77 -9.94
CA PRO A 138 -6.84 -17.39 -8.63
C PRO A 138 -7.88 -16.95 -7.59
N LEU A 139 -8.60 -15.84 -7.81
CA LEU A 139 -9.60 -15.34 -6.85
C LEU A 139 -11.02 -15.72 -7.28
N GLN A 140 -11.71 -16.46 -6.43
CA GLN A 140 -13.07 -16.94 -6.67
C GLN A 140 -14.07 -16.26 -5.74
N ALA A 141 -15.36 -16.31 -6.09
CA ALA A 141 -16.41 -15.86 -5.19
C ALA A 141 -16.39 -16.67 -3.89
N GLY A 142 -16.42 -15.99 -2.74
CA GLY A 142 -16.28 -16.55 -1.40
C GLY A 142 -14.86 -16.55 -0.85
N ASP A 143 -13.84 -16.25 -1.66
CA ASP A 143 -12.48 -16.08 -1.16
C ASP A 143 -12.34 -14.77 -0.39
N LEU A 144 -11.38 -14.71 0.54
CA LEU A 144 -11.06 -13.48 1.25
C LEU A 144 -10.44 -12.46 0.28
N PHE A 145 -10.89 -11.21 0.32
CA PHE A 145 -10.23 -10.14 -0.43
C PHE A 145 -8.95 -9.69 0.29
N ILE A 146 -7.81 -9.94 -0.34
CA ILE A 146 -6.50 -9.44 0.10
C ILE A 146 -5.85 -8.66 -1.05
N ASN A 147 -5.43 -7.42 -0.79
CA ASN A 147 -4.95 -6.52 -1.85
C ASN A 147 -3.68 -7.05 -2.56
N SER A 148 -2.81 -7.75 -1.84
CA SER A 148 -1.63 -8.39 -2.42
C SER A 148 -2.01 -9.52 -3.37
N GLU A 149 -3.01 -10.34 -3.03
CA GLU A 149 -3.48 -11.44 -3.88
C GLU A 149 -4.16 -10.91 -5.14
N TRP A 150 -4.99 -9.87 -5.00
CA TRP A 150 -5.57 -9.14 -6.14
C TRP A 150 -4.51 -8.57 -7.07
N SER A 151 -3.45 -7.96 -6.52
CA SER A 151 -2.35 -7.42 -7.31
C SER A 151 -1.59 -8.51 -8.05
N SER A 152 -1.27 -9.62 -7.37
CA SER A 152 -0.60 -10.78 -7.97
C SER A 152 -1.46 -11.47 -9.04
N ALA A 153 -2.78 -11.58 -8.83
CA ALA A 153 -3.71 -12.15 -9.79
C ALA A 153 -3.69 -11.38 -11.12
N LYS A 154 -3.76 -10.04 -11.05
CA LYS A 154 -3.67 -9.16 -12.22
C LYS A 154 -2.34 -9.31 -12.97
N THR A 155 -1.22 -9.31 -12.25
CA THR A 155 0.10 -9.49 -12.87
C THR A 155 0.21 -10.85 -13.56
N THR A 156 -0.24 -11.92 -12.89
CA THR A 156 -0.20 -13.28 -13.45
C THR A 156 -1.05 -13.38 -14.72
N LEU A 157 -2.28 -12.85 -14.68
CA LEU A 157 -3.17 -12.82 -15.83
C LEU A 157 -2.55 -12.03 -16.99
N LEU A 158 -1.98 -10.85 -16.70
CA LEU A 158 -1.32 -10.04 -17.72
C LEU A 158 -0.14 -10.78 -18.37
N ASP A 159 0.72 -11.43 -17.57
CA ASP A 159 1.87 -12.19 -18.06
C ASP A 159 1.44 -13.39 -18.93
N GLU A 160 0.36 -14.07 -18.55
CA GLU A 160 -0.24 -15.14 -19.34
C GLU A 160 -0.73 -14.63 -20.70
N ILE A 161 -1.33 -13.45 -20.77
CA ILE A 161 -1.76 -12.87 -22.05
C ILE A 161 -0.56 -12.36 -22.86
N ASN A 162 0.43 -11.76 -22.19
CA ASN A 162 1.59 -11.13 -22.82
C ASN A 162 2.54 -12.12 -23.53
N THR A 163 2.43 -13.42 -23.23
CA THR A 163 3.27 -14.44 -23.86
C THR A 163 2.95 -14.67 -25.35
N ARG A 164 4.00 -14.91 -26.14
CA ARG A 164 3.97 -15.33 -27.57
C ARG A 164 3.38 -14.33 -28.57
N ASP A 165 2.05 -14.21 -28.59
CA ASP A 165 1.28 -13.56 -29.66
C ASP A 165 0.98 -12.08 -29.34
N PHE A 166 1.00 -11.68 -28.07
CA PHE A 166 0.48 -10.39 -27.62
C PHE A 166 1.46 -9.62 -26.72
N TYR A 167 2.66 -9.34 -27.24
CA TYR A 167 3.72 -8.64 -26.47
C TYR A 167 3.38 -7.20 -26.03
N PHE A 168 2.25 -6.66 -26.50
CA PHE A 168 1.76 -5.32 -26.14
C PHE A 168 0.54 -5.37 -25.21
N ALA A 169 0.24 -6.54 -24.66
CA ALA A 169 -0.88 -6.70 -23.73
C ALA A 169 -0.72 -5.76 -22.54
N ARG A 170 -1.82 -5.16 -22.12
CA ARG A 170 -1.86 -4.26 -20.96
C ARG A 170 -3.22 -4.31 -20.29
N ILE A 171 -3.23 -4.04 -18.99
CA ILE A 171 -4.46 -3.80 -18.25
C ILE A 171 -4.96 -2.39 -18.60
N THR A 172 -6.15 -2.28 -19.17
CA THR A 172 -6.81 -1.00 -19.50
C THR A 172 -7.74 -0.53 -18.40
N HIS A 173 -8.31 -1.46 -17.64
CA HIS A 173 -9.15 -1.16 -16.47
C HIS A 173 -8.88 -2.17 -15.35
N SER A 174 -8.87 -1.70 -14.11
CA SER A 174 -8.72 -2.56 -12.92
C SER A 174 -9.40 -1.87 -11.74
N GLN A 175 -10.44 -2.47 -11.20
CA GLN A 175 -11.20 -1.91 -10.09
C GLN A 175 -11.59 -3.01 -9.09
N ALA A 176 -11.45 -2.70 -7.81
CA ALA A 176 -12.05 -3.45 -6.72
C ALA A 176 -13.05 -2.52 -6.03
N THR A 177 -14.34 -2.83 -6.11
CA THR A 177 -15.40 -2.05 -5.48
C THR A 177 -15.79 -2.74 -4.18
N ILE A 178 -15.61 -2.04 -3.07
CA ILE A 178 -15.85 -2.60 -1.73
C ILE A 178 -17.16 -2.05 -1.17
N ASP A 179 -18.04 -2.95 -0.77
CA ASP A 179 -19.17 -2.67 0.11
C ASP A 179 -18.75 -3.01 1.54
N ALA A 180 -18.34 -1.99 2.28
CA ALA A 180 -17.86 -2.13 3.65
C ALA A 180 -18.95 -2.60 4.61
N GLY A 181 -20.21 -2.22 4.37
CA GLY A 181 -21.35 -2.61 5.21
C GLY A 181 -21.74 -4.09 5.04
N ALA A 182 -21.61 -4.62 3.82
CA ALA A 182 -21.84 -6.04 3.54
C ALA A 182 -20.58 -6.91 3.70
N ALA A 183 -19.40 -6.31 3.86
CA ALA A 183 -18.10 -6.98 3.77
C ALA A 183 -17.96 -7.78 2.47
N GLN A 184 -18.25 -7.14 1.33
CA GLN A 184 -18.20 -7.76 0.00
C GLN A 184 -17.36 -6.94 -0.98
N ALA A 185 -16.64 -7.62 -1.88
CA ALA A 185 -15.85 -7.01 -2.95
C ALA A 185 -16.28 -7.49 -4.34
N ASP A 186 -16.55 -6.57 -5.26
CA ASP A 186 -16.67 -6.88 -6.69
C ASP A 186 -15.40 -6.50 -7.42
N LEU A 187 -14.82 -7.43 -8.15
CA LEU A 187 -13.56 -7.26 -8.86
C LEU A 187 -13.81 -7.15 -10.37
N ALA A 188 -13.17 -6.18 -11.01
CA ALA A 188 -13.23 -6.02 -12.45
C ALA A 188 -11.84 -5.78 -13.03
N VAL A 189 -11.47 -6.54 -14.06
CA VAL A 189 -10.23 -6.35 -14.84
C VAL A 189 -10.55 -6.35 -16.32
N GLU A 190 -10.00 -5.40 -17.05
CA GLU A 190 -9.96 -5.42 -18.51
C GLU A 190 -8.53 -5.48 -19.01
N ILE A 191 -8.25 -6.44 -19.88
CA ILE A 191 -6.97 -6.57 -20.59
C ILE A 191 -7.20 -6.36 -22.09
N ASP A 192 -6.44 -5.44 -22.65
CA ASP A 192 -6.30 -5.26 -24.10
C ASP A 192 -5.03 -5.97 -24.56
N SER A 193 -5.17 -6.97 -25.43
CA SER A 193 -4.02 -7.69 -25.98
C SER A 193 -3.23 -6.89 -27.01
N GLY A 194 -3.82 -5.83 -27.57
CA GLY A 194 -3.33 -5.19 -28.78
C GLY A 194 -3.36 -6.14 -29.99
N PRO A 195 -2.59 -5.84 -31.06
CA PRO A 195 -2.50 -6.68 -32.24
C PRO A 195 -1.62 -7.92 -31.98
N ARG A 196 -1.87 -8.98 -32.76
CA ARG A 196 -0.97 -10.13 -32.80
C ARG A 196 0.37 -9.73 -33.41
N VAL A 197 1.45 -10.12 -32.77
CA VAL A 197 2.82 -9.84 -33.20
C VAL A 197 3.69 -11.09 -33.25
N ARG A 198 4.65 -11.09 -34.16
CA ARG A 198 5.64 -12.15 -34.35
C ARG A 198 7.03 -11.54 -34.31
N MET A 199 7.97 -12.21 -33.65
CA MET A 199 9.36 -11.79 -33.66
C MET A 199 9.94 -11.98 -35.07
N GLY A 200 10.62 -10.94 -35.56
CA GLY A 200 11.35 -11.00 -36.81
C GLY A 200 12.69 -11.74 -36.67
N PRO A 201 13.48 -11.83 -37.75
CA PRO A 201 14.78 -12.49 -37.73
C PRO A 201 15.73 -11.83 -36.72
N LEU A 202 16.41 -12.64 -35.90
CA LEU A 202 17.43 -12.16 -34.97
C LEU A 202 18.63 -11.59 -35.72
N LYS A 203 18.93 -10.31 -35.47
CA LYS A 203 20.16 -9.67 -35.97
C LYS A 203 21.12 -9.48 -34.80
N VAL A 204 22.22 -10.22 -34.81
CA VAL A 204 23.29 -10.07 -33.82
C VAL A 204 24.36 -9.14 -34.37
N LEU A 205 24.61 -8.02 -33.69
CA LEU A 205 25.66 -7.06 -34.02
C LEU A 205 26.72 -7.10 -32.92
N GLY A 206 28.02 -7.13 -33.29
CA GLY A 206 29.12 -6.95 -32.33
C GLY A 206 29.81 -8.22 -31.80
N LEU A 207 29.55 -9.40 -32.38
CA LEU A 207 30.38 -10.59 -32.12
C LEU A 207 31.73 -10.47 -32.86
N ARG A 208 32.62 -9.58 -32.42
CA ARG A 208 34.03 -9.56 -32.82
C ARG A 208 34.88 -9.96 -31.63
N ARG A 209 35.65 -11.03 -31.81
CA ARG A 209 36.72 -11.48 -30.91
C ARG A 209 37.90 -10.54 -30.96
#